data_AF-A0A248VU05-F1
#
_entry.id   AF-A0A248VU05-F1
#
_cell.length_a   1.000
_cell.length_b   1.000
_cell.length_c   1.000
_cell.angle_alpha   90.00
_cell.angle_beta   90.00
_cell.angle_gamma   90.00
#
_symmetry.space_group_name_H-M   'P 1'
#
loop_
_entity.id
_entity.type
_entity.pdbx_description
1 polymer ?
#
loop_
_entity_poly.entity_id
_entity_poly.type
_entity_poly.pdbx_seq_one_letter_code
_entity_poly.pdbx_strand_id
1 'polypeptide(L)'
;MTALLASVRSDEEAFDAAQAGAELIDLKEPNAGALGGLSIGDITQIARRLRAHYPVKPISATIGDVPADALDEITARVIEVSDAGIDYVKVGVTPGPAARRCLEQLATLPAAVVPVLLCDGGMDGELVAYAATLGFVGVMFDTAGKDGSTLFDHVDGDTLAQWLRITRERGAMSGIAGSLGWAQFEQIRALAPDVAGFRTALCVDGRRSRLDPQRVAQWAAALHRPSGELSGALAAADARAPGAARF
;
A
#
# COMPACT_ATOMS: atom_id res chain seq x y z
N MET A 1 8.00 4.50 -13.81
CA MET A 1 6.62 4.01 -13.99
C MET A 1 6.16 3.55 -12.62
N THR A 2 4.97 3.95 -12.19
CA THR A 2 4.43 3.59 -10.88
C THR A 2 3.65 2.29 -10.97
N ALA A 3 4.03 1.28 -10.19
CA ALA A 3 3.35 0.00 -10.11
C ALA A 3 2.05 0.11 -9.30
N LEU A 4 0.98 -0.54 -9.77
CA LEU A 4 -0.28 -0.64 -9.05
C LEU A 4 -0.19 -1.74 -7.99
N LEU A 5 -0.35 -1.36 -6.74
CA LEU A 5 -0.58 -2.28 -5.63
C LEU A 5 -2.07 -2.36 -5.32
N ALA A 6 -2.65 -3.57 -5.46
CA ALA A 6 -4.05 -3.83 -5.15
C ALA A 6 -4.16 -4.56 -3.80
N SER A 7 -4.77 -3.90 -2.81
CA SER A 7 -5.09 -4.55 -1.53
C SER A 7 -6.34 -5.42 -1.66
N VAL A 8 -6.21 -6.72 -1.37
CA VAL A 8 -7.23 -7.77 -1.55
C VAL A 8 -7.45 -8.55 -0.25
N ARG A 9 -8.67 -9.09 -0.09
CA ARG A 9 -9.10 -9.84 1.11
C ARG A 9 -9.44 -11.31 0.86
N SER A 10 -9.43 -11.76 -0.39
CA SER A 10 -9.79 -13.14 -0.76
C SER A 10 -9.00 -13.61 -1.97
N ASP A 11 -9.04 -14.91 -2.23
CA ASP A 11 -8.49 -15.52 -3.43
C ASP A 11 -9.13 -14.92 -4.69
N GLU A 12 -10.46 -14.81 -4.73
CA GLU A 12 -11.18 -14.27 -5.89
C GLU A 12 -10.69 -12.86 -6.24
N GLU A 13 -10.60 -11.97 -5.25
CA GLU A 13 -10.12 -10.60 -5.49
C GLU A 13 -8.65 -10.58 -5.92
N ALA A 14 -7.83 -11.48 -5.37
CA ALA A 14 -6.43 -11.58 -5.74
C ALA A 14 -6.24 -11.99 -7.20
N PHE A 15 -7.01 -12.97 -7.66
CA PHE A 15 -7.02 -13.39 -9.07
C PHE A 15 -7.57 -12.30 -9.98
N ASP A 16 -8.69 -11.67 -9.60
CA ASP A 16 -9.29 -10.57 -10.31
C ASP A 16 -8.31 -9.40 -10.49
N ALA A 17 -7.61 -9.01 -9.42
CA ALA A 17 -6.64 -7.93 -9.45
C ALA A 17 -5.42 -8.29 -10.31
N ALA A 18 -4.87 -9.51 -10.17
CA ALA A 18 -3.73 -9.96 -10.95
C ALA A 18 -4.07 -10.01 -12.45
N GLN A 19 -5.24 -10.53 -12.81
CA GLN A 19 -5.70 -10.61 -14.19
C GLN A 19 -5.99 -9.22 -14.79
N ALA A 20 -6.53 -8.32 -13.98
CA ALA A 20 -6.84 -6.95 -14.40
C ALA A 20 -5.60 -6.04 -14.50
N GLY A 21 -4.41 -6.53 -14.15
CA GLY A 21 -3.14 -5.85 -14.39
C GLY A 21 -2.48 -5.23 -13.17
N ALA A 22 -2.90 -5.54 -11.94
CA ALA A 22 -2.13 -5.13 -10.77
C ALA A 22 -0.74 -5.78 -10.77
N GLU A 23 0.31 -4.99 -10.60
CA GLU A 23 1.70 -5.45 -10.53
C GLU A 23 2.02 -6.12 -9.19
N LEU A 24 1.42 -5.65 -8.09
CA LEU A 24 1.66 -6.12 -6.73
C LEU A 24 0.33 -6.44 -6.04
N ILE A 25 0.22 -7.67 -5.53
CA ILE A 25 -0.98 -8.12 -4.80
C ILE A 25 -0.71 -8.02 -3.30
N ASP A 26 -1.56 -7.30 -2.58
CA ASP A 26 -1.37 -7.01 -1.16
C ASP A 26 -2.48 -7.63 -0.32
N LEU A 27 -2.15 -8.63 0.48
CA LEU A 27 -3.09 -9.36 1.32
C LEU A 27 -3.32 -8.60 2.63
N LYS A 28 -4.54 -8.09 2.82
CA LYS A 28 -4.91 -7.38 4.06
C LYS A 28 -6.39 -7.51 4.37
N GLU A 29 -6.75 -7.31 5.63
CA GLU A 29 -8.12 -7.30 6.15
C GLU A 29 -8.53 -5.89 6.59
N PRO A 30 -9.23 -5.13 5.72
CA PRO A 30 -9.64 -3.77 6.01
C PRO A 30 -10.54 -3.59 7.25
N ASN A 31 -11.22 -4.65 7.71
CA ASN A 31 -12.07 -4.63 8.91
C ASN A 31 -11.27 -4.83 10.21
N ALA A 32 -10.03 -5.30 10.12
CA ALA A 32 -9.14 -5.51 11.27
C ALA A 32 -8.18 -4.34 11.51
N GLY A 33 -8.40 -3.20 10.82
CA GLY A 33 -7.64 -1.97 11.02
C GLY A 33 -7.02 -1.39 9.74
N ALA A 34 -6.03 -0.51 9.91
CA ALA A 34 -5.36 0.17 8.81
C ALA A 34 -4.51 -0.78 7.97
N LEU A 35 -3.69 -1.57 8.66
CA LEU A 35 -2.86 -2.65 8.16
C LEU A 35 -3.30 -3.99 8.74
N GLY A 36 -4.60 -4.13 9.04
CA GLY A 36 -5.19 -5.39 9.49
C GLY A 36 -4.77 -6.56 8.60
N GLY A 37 -4.33 -7.66 9.22
CA GLY A 37 -3.84 -8.85 8.52
C GLY A 37 -4.94 -9.88 8.32
N LEU A 38 -4.86 -10.65 7.22
CA LEU A 38 -5.64 -11.87 7.07
C LEU A 38 -5.11 -12.96 8.02
N SER A 39 -5.87 -14.04 8.19
CA SER A 39 -5.36 -15.21 8.92
C SER A 39 -4.18 -15.84 8.18
N ILE A 40 -3.22 -16.44 8.90
CA ILE A 40 -2.08 -17.14 8.27
C ILE A 40 -2.55 -18.25 7.31
N GLY A 41 -3.66 -18.92 7.64
CA GLY A 41 -4.28 -19.93 6.77
C GLY A 41 -4.74 -19.34 5.43
N ASP A 42 -5.41 -18.20 5.45
CA ASP A 42 -5.87 -17.50 4.24
C ASP A 42 -4.67 -16.97 3.44
N ILE A 43 -3.67 -16.36 4.10
CA ILE A 43 -2.44 -15.88 3.45
C ILE A 43 -1.77 -17.04 2.70
N THR A 44 -1.55 -18.17 3.37
CA THR A 44 -0.93 -19.36 2.79
C THR A 44 -1.75 -19.90 1.61
N GLN A 45 -3.07 -19.98 1.76
CA GLN A 45 -3.96 -20.47 0.70
C GLN A 45 -3.95 -19.57 -0.53
N ILE A 46 -4.06 -18.26 -0.34
CA ILE A 46 -4.08 -17.26 -1.41
C ILE A 46 -2.73 -17.23 -2.11
N ALA A 47 -1.62 -17.15 -1.37
CA ALA A 47 -0.27 -17.12 -1.93
C ALA A 47 0.01 -18.37 -2.78
N ARG A 48 -0.30 -19.57 -2.27
CA ARG A 48 -0.14 -20.83 -3.01
C ARG A 48 -0.95 -20.84 -4.30
N ARG A 49 -2.21 -20.40 -4.26
CA ARG A 49 -3.08 -20.39 -5.45
C ARG A 49 -2.62 -19.35 -6.46
N LEU A 50 -2.29 -18.13 -6.04
CA LEU A 50 -1.74 -17.11 -6.93
C LEU A 50 -0.46 -17.59 -7.61
N ARG A 51 0.48 -18.16 -6.86
CA ARG A 51 1.74 -18.68 -7.40
C ARG A 51 1.56 -19.76 -8.46
N ALA A 52 0.53 -20.60 -8.33
CA ALA A 52 0.22 -21.63 -9.31
C ALA A 52 -0.16 -21.06 -10.70
N HIS A 53 -0.68 -19.83 -10.76
CA HIS A 53 -1.10 -19.17 -12.00
C HIS A 53 -0.19 -18.01 -12.42
N TYR A 54 0.42 -17.34 -11.44
CA TYR A 54 1.30 -16.19 -11.61
C TYR A 54 2.60 -16.37 -10.81
N PRO A 55 3.53 -17.24 -11.26
CA PRO A 55 4.68 -17.68 -10.46
C PRO A 55 5.58 -16.55 -9.95
N VAL A 56 5.71 -15.47 -10.73
CA VAL A 56 6.60 -14.34 -10.44
C VAL A 56 5.88 -13.07 -10.02
N LYS A 57 4.55 -13.10 -9.83
CA LYS A 57 3.79 -11.91 -9.40
C LYS A 57 4.15 -11.59 -7.95
N PRO A 58 4.66 -10.39 -7.63
CA PRO A 58 4.99 -10.11 -6.25
C PRO A 58 3.74 -10.04 -5.36
N ILE A 59 3.87 -10.56 -4.14
CA ILE A 59 2.81 -10.64 -3.14
C ILE A 59 3.35 -10.00 -1.85
N SER A 60 2.61 -9.01 -1.33
CA SER A 60 2.82 -8.47 0.01
C SER A 60 1.71 -8.89 0.95
N ALA A 61 1.96 -8.90 2.25
CA ALA A 61 0.93 -9.09 3.27
C ALA A 61 1.27 -8.28 4.52
N THR A 62 0.24 -7.76 5.19
CA THR A 62 0.42 -7.05 6.46
C THR A 62 0.40 -8.03 7.63
N ILE A 63 1.16 -7.73 8.68
CA ILE A 63 1.15 -8.54 9.91
C ILE A 63 -0.08 -8.27 10.81
N GLY A 64 -0.87 -7.24 10.50
CA GLY A 64 -1.87 -6.68 11.40
C GLY A 64 -1.41 -5.37 12.04
N ASP A 65 -2.36 -4.65 12.66
CA ASP A 65 -2.05 -3.47 13.46
C ASP A 65 -1.50 -3.93 14.82
N VAL A 66 -0.21 -3.65 15.08
CA VAL A 66 0.49 -4.00 16.32
C VAL A 66 1.21 -2.74 16.84
N PRO A 67 1.16 -2.42 18.13
CA PRO A 67 1.91 -1.30 18.71
C PRO A 67 3.41 -1.40 18.44
N ALA A 68 4.06 -0.27 18.12
CA ALA A 68 5.46 -0.23 17.73
C ALA A 68 6.45 -0.68 18.84
N ASP A 69 6.01 -0.76 20.10
CA ASP A 69 6.78 -1.24 21.24
C ASP A 69 6.61 -2.75 21.52
N ALA A 70 5.63 -3.41 20.89
CA ALA A 70 5.39 -4.86 21.03
C ALA A 70 6.32 -5.68 20.12
N LEU A 71 7.64 -5.50 20.29
CA LEU A 71 8.67 -6.02 19.38
C LEU A 71 8.68 -7.54 19.23
N ASP A 72 8.41 -8.28 20.32
CA ASP A 72 8.36 -9.75 20.29
C ASP A 72 7.17 -10.24 19.46
N GLU A 73 6.00 -9.60 19.60
CA GLU A 73 4.81 -9.91 18.80
C GLU A 73 5.05 -9.57 17.33
N ILE A 74 5.58 -8.37 17.04
CA ILE A 74 5.93 -7.96 15.68
C ILE A 74 6.88 -8.99 15.04
N THR A 75 7.92 -9.39 15.76
CA THR A 75 8.91 -10.36 15.27
C THR A 75 8.26 -11.71 14.95
N ALA A 76 7.45 -12.24 15.86
CA ALA A 76 6.75 -13.50 15.65
C ALA A 76 5.83 -13.44 14.41
N ARG A 77 5.03 -12.38 14.28
CA ARG A 77 4.09 -12.23 13.17
C ARG A 77 4.77 -11.97 11.84
N VAL A 78 5.91 -11.28 11.82
CA VAL A 78 6.71 -11.12 10.59
C VAL A 78 7.21 -12.48 10.08
N ILE A 79 7.72 -13.32 10.98
CA ILE A 79 8.21 -14.67 10.62
C ILE A 79 7.04 -15.52 10.09
N GLU A 80 5.91 -15.56 10.81
CA GLU A 80 4.73 -16.33 10.38
C GLU A 80 4.20 -15.90 9.00
N VAL A 81 4.11 -14.59 8.74
CA VAL A 81 3.66 -14.07 7.45
C VAL A 81 4.69 -14.34 6.34
N SER A 82 5.98 -14.23 6.63
CA SER A 82 7.05 -14.55 5.69
C SER A 82 7.00 -16.03 5.26
N ASP A 83 6.86 -16.94 6.23
CA ASP A 83 6.83 -18.39 6.00
C ASP A 83 5.57 -18.84 5.23
N ALA A 84 4.53 -18.00 5.15
CA ALA A 84 3.33 -18.25 4.36
C ALA A 84 3.52 -18.04 2.83
N GLY A 85 4.74 -17.71 2.38
CA GLY A 85 5.08 -17.59 0.96
C GLY A 85 4.91 -16.17 0.39
N ILE A 86 5.11 -15.16 1.23
CA ILE A 86 4.98 -13.74 0.91
C ILE A 86 6.35 -13.15 0.57
N ASP A 87 6.42 -12.27 -0.44
CA ASP A 87 7.69 -11.63 -0.84
C ASP A 87 7.99 -10.39 0.00
N TYR A 88 6.96 -9.66 0.42
CA TYR A 88 7.11 -8.42 1.19
C TYR A 88 6.20 -8.42 2.41
N VAL A 89 6.79 -8.43 3.60
CA VAL A 89 6.04 -8.38 4.85
C VAL A 89 5.89 -6.91 5.28
N LYS A 90 4.65 -6.43 5.36
CA LYS A 90 4.37 -5.04 5.72
C LYS A 90 4.09 -4.89 7.21
N VAL A 91 4.76 -3.92 7.83
CA VAL A 91 4.62 -3.61 9.25
C VAL A 91 4.35 -2.13 9.44
N GLY A 92 3.27 -1.80 10.16
CA GLY A 92 2.94 -0.42 10.52
C GLY A 92 3.93 0.15 11.53
N VAL A 93 4.40 1.37 11.27
CA VAL A 93 5.24 2.13 12.20
C VAL A 93 4.59 3.49 12.43
N THR A 94 3.99 3.64 13.60
CA THR A 94 3.42 4.92 14.06
C THR A 94 4.54 5.80 14.64
N PRO A 95 4.54 7.12 14.36
CA PRO A 95 5.44 8.07 15.02
C PRO A 95 5.38 7.97 16.55
N GLY A 96 6.52 8.11 17.20
CA GLY A 96 6.61 8.11 18.65
C GLY A 96 7.90 7.50 19.19
N PRO A 97 8.05 7.42 20.53
CA PRO A 97 9.30 7.02 21.18
C PRO A 97 9.81 5.63 20.78
N ALA A 98 8.90 4.71 20.42
CA ALA A 98 9.24 3.35 20.03
C ALA A 98 9.59 3.18 18.54
N ALA A 99 9.25 4.16 17.69
CA ALA A 99 9.32 4.01 16.23
C ALA A 99 10.73 3.68 15.72
N ARG A 100 11.74 4.38 16.24
CA ARG A 100 13.14 4.15 15.89
C ARG A 100 13.60 2.73 16.25
N ARG A 101 13.28 2.27 17.46
CA ARG A 101 13.61 0.92 17.94
C ARG A 101 12.85 -0.15 17.16
N CYS A 102 11.61 0.11 16.80
CA CYS A 102 10.82 -0.78 15.93
C CYS A 102 11.53 -0.96 14.58
N LEU A 103 11.91 0.14 13.92
CA LEU A 103 12.64 0.08 12.65
C LEU A 103 13.98 -0.67 12.77
N GLU A 104 14.76 -0.40 13.83
CA GLU A 104 16.01 -1.13 14.10
C GLU A 104 15.75 -2.65 14.22
N GLN A 105 14.72 -3.06 14.97
CA GLN A 105 14.34 -4.47 15.10
C GLN A 105 13.94 -5.07 13.75
N LEU A 106 13.07 -4.41 12.99
CA LEU A 106 12.59 -4.87 11.70
C LEU A 106 13.72 -5.11 10.70
N ALA A 107 14.76 -4.27 10.72
CA ALA A 107 15.92 -4.38 9.86
C ALA A 107 16.80 -5.61 10.14
N THR A 108 16.65 -6.24 11.31
CA THR A 108 17.41 -7.45 11.68
C THR A 108 16.71 -8.75 11.32
N LEU A 109 15.45 -8.69 10.87
CA LEU A 109 14.63 -9.87 10.62
C LEU A 109 15.02 -10.55 9.30
N PRO A 110 14.92 -11.90 9.21
CA PRO A 110 15.30 -12.65 8.01
C PRO A 110 14.26 -12.56 6.86
N ALA A 111 13.36 -11.57 6.91
CA ALA A 111 12.29 -11.36 5.95
C ALA A 111 12.50 -10.05 5.19
N ALA A 112 11.98 -9.97 3.96
CA ALA A 112 11.94 -8.73 3.19
C ALA A 112 10.83 -7.80 3.75
N VAL A 113 11.14 -7.11 4.84
CA VAL A 113 10.21 -6.21 5.52
C VAL A 113 10.10 -4.87 4.77
N VAL A 114 8.86 -4.40 4.62
CA VAL A 114 8.51 -3.04 4.17
C VAL A 114 7.86 -2.30 5.33
N PRO A 115 8.58 -1.41 6.04
CA PRO A 115 7.95 -0.53 7.02
C PRO A 115 6.96 0.40 6.32
N VAL A 116 5.75 0.46 6.88
CA VAL A 116 4.67 1.35 6.49
C VAL A 116 4.59 2.48 7.50
N LEU A 117 5.12 3.64 7.15
CA LEU A 117 5.16 4.84 7.98
C LEU A 117 3.77 5.51 7.97
N LEU A 118 3.08 5.48 9.11
CA LEU A 118 1.72 6.00 9.26
C LEU A 118 1.74 7.51 9.52
N CYS A 119 1.35 8.30 8.52
CA CYS A 119 1.69 9.72 8.46
C CYS A 119 0.69 10.67 9.15
N ASP A 120 -0.52 10.19 9.44
CA ASP A 120 -1.63 10.95 10.03
C ASP A 120 -1.39 11.42 11.47
N GLY A 121 -0.36 10.88 12.14
CA GLY A 121 0.11 11.32 13.45
C GLY A 121 1.20 12.40 13.42
N GLY A 122 1.56 12.95 12.25
CA GLY A 122 2.69 13.86 12.08
C GLY A 122 4.02 13.10 12.01
N MET A 123 4.37 12.63 10.81
CA MET A 123 5.60 11.88 10.58
C MET A 123 6.85 12.77 10.64
N ASP A 124 7.87 12.29 11.34
CA ASP A 124 9.15 12.97 11.47
C ASP A 124 10.07 12.64 10.28
N GLY A 125 10.51 13.68 9.57
CA GLY A 125 11.45 13.54 8.45
C GLY A 125 12.81 12.94 8.85
N GLU A 126 13.26 13.13 10.09
CA GLU A 126 14.49 12.48 10.58
C GLU A 126 14.31 10.97 10.71
N LEU A 127 13.14 10.52 11.20
CA LEU A 127 12.79 9.10 11.28
C LEU A 127 12.71 8.48 9.88
N VAL A 128 12.14 9.19 8.90
CA VAL A 128 12.09 8.74 7.50
C VAL A 128 13.50 8.58 6.92
N ALA A 129 14.35 9.61 7.10
CA ALA A 129 15.73 9.57 6.64
C ALA A 129 16.51 8.43 7.30
N TYR A 130 16.27 8.17 8.60
CA TYR A 130 16.87 7.06 9.32
C TYR A 130 16.39 5.70 8.79
N ALA A 131 15.08 5.51 8.58
CA ALA A 131 14.51 4.29 8.01
C ALA A 131 15.18 3.94 6.67
N ALA A 132 15.40 4.94 5.82
CA ALA A 132 16.07 4.76 4.54
C ALA A 132 17.53 4.26 4.66
N THR A 133 18.19 4.44 5.80
CA THR A 133 19.56 3.92 6.03
C THR A 133 19.62 2.46 6.48
N LEU A 134 18.48 1.86 6.86
CA LEU A 134 18.43 0.54 7.47
C LEU A 134 18.38 -0.62 6.46
N GLY A 135 18.50 -0.33 5.15
CA GLY A 135 18.63 -1.37 4.13
C GLY A 135 17.34 -2.13 3.80
N PHE A 136 16.16 -1.57 4.11
CA PHE A 136 14.88 -2.16 3.69
C PHE A 136 14.77 -2.24 2.18
N VAL A 137 14.07 -3.26 1.69
CA VAL A 137 13.76 -3.42 0.25
C VAL A 137 12.79 -2.36 -0.27
N GLY A 138 12.00 -1.77 0.63
CA GLY A 138 11.11 -0.66 0.34
C GLY A 138 10.59 0.01 1.61
N VAL A 139 10.15 1.26 1.47
CA VAL A 139 9.47 2.03 2.52
C VAL A 139 8.16 2.57 1.93
N MET A 140 7.08 2.45 2.70
CA MET A 140 5.75 2.86 2.27
C MET A 140 5.18 3.94 3.19
N PHE A 141 4.50 4.93 2.64
CA PHE A 141 3.80 5.98 3.38
C PHE A 141 2.29 5.78 3.25
N ASP A 142 1.57 5.68 4.38
CA ASP A 142 0.12 5.40 4.41
C ASP A 142 -0.53 6.17 5.57
N THR A 143 -1.85 6.05 5.72
CA THR A 143 -2.62 6.63 6.83
C THR A 143 -3.24 5.55 7.71
N ALA A 144 -3.18 5.72 9.03
CA ALA A 144 -3.88 4.85 9.97
C ALA A 144 -5.38 5.15 9.99
N GLY A 145 -5.74 6.43 10.02
CA GLY A 145 -7.09 6.98 10.01
C GLY A 145 -7.95 6.47 8.85
N LYS A 146 -9.26 6.40 9.11
CA LYS A 146 -10.27 5.92 8.14
C LYS A 146 -11.44 6.89 8.02
N ASP A 147 -11.16 8.17 8.27
CA ASP A 147 -12.07 9.31 8.19
C ASP A 147 -12.26 9.86 6.76
N GLY A 148 -11.54 9.29 5.79
CA GLY A 148 -11.57 9.73 4.39
C GLY A 148 -10.43 10.67 4.02
N SER A 149 -9.62 11.11 5.00
CA SER A 149 -8.38 11.83 4.72
C SER A 149 -7.41 10.96 3.92
N THR A 150 -6.71 11.61 3.01
CA THR A 150 -5.70 11.04 2.12
C THR A 150 -4.31 11.35 2.66
N LEU A 151 -3.29 10.63 2.18
CA LEU A 151 -1.90 10.94 2.53
C LEU A 151 -1.53 12.40 2.25
N PHE A 152 -2.09 12.99 1.19
CA PHE A 152 -1.84 14.37 0.78
C PHE A 152 -2.51 15.42 1.67
N ASP A 153 -3.41 15.01 2.56
CA ASP A 153 -3.99 15.89 3.58
C ASP A 153 -3.09 15.98 4.83
N HIS A 154 -2.18 15.01 5.01
CA HIS A 154 -1.28 14.92 6.18
C HIS A 154 0.16 15.33 5.88
N VAL A 155 0.58 15.22 4.62
CA VAL A 155 1.95 15.52 4.19
C VAL A 155 1.89 16.33 2.90
N ASP A 156 2.53 17.50 2.89
CA ASP A 156 2.62 18.32 1.69
C ASP A 156 3.47 17.64 0.59
N GLY A 157 3.24 18.05 -0.65
CA GLY A 157 3.86 17.41 -1.82
C GLY A 157 5.39 17.49 -1.85
N ASP A 158 5.98 18.61 -1.38
CA ASP A 158 7.43 18.80 -1.41
C ASP A 158 8.12 17.92 -0.37
N THR A 159 7.56 17.85 0.84
CA THR A 159 8.01 16.96 1.90
C THR A 159 7.92 15.49 1.46
N LEU A 160 6.77 15.08 0.90
CA LEU A 160 6.60 13.71 0.43
C LEU A 160 7.56 13.39 -0.74
N ALA A 161 7.78 14.33 -1.68
CA ALA A 161 8.76 14.18 -2.75
C ALA A 161 10.18 13.98 -2.21
N GLN A 162 10.57 14.73 -1.18
CA GLN A 162 11.87 14.58 -0.52
C GLN A 162 12.01 13.18 0.10
N TRP A 163 10.98 12.70 0.81
CA TRP A 163 10.99 11.38 1.43
C TRP A 163 11.14 10.26 0.41
N LEU A 164 10.32 10.27 -0.65
CA LEU A 164 10.41 9.30 -1.74
C LEU A 164 11.79 9.32 -2.40
N ARG A 165 12.37 10.51 -2.61
CA ARG A 165 13.72 10.66 -3.18
C ARG A 165 14.79 10.04 -2.28
N ILE A 166 14.78 10.34 -0.97
CA ILE A 166 15.78 9.82 -0.03
C ILE A 166 15.69 8.29 0.05
N THR A 167 14.48 7.72 0.07
CA THR A 167 14.28 6.26 0.02
C THR A 167 14.91 5.64 -1.23
N ARG A 168 14.66 6.23 -2.41
CA ARG A 168 15.23 5.73 -3.68
C ARG A 168 16.74 5.88 -3.78
N GLU A 169 17.31 6.99 -3.29
CA GLU A 169 18.77 7.22 -3.28
C GLU A 169 19.52 6.19 -2.43
N ARG A 170 18.82 5.52 -1.51
CA ARG A 170 19.34 4.41 -0.70
C ARG A 170 19.09 3.03 -1.32
N GLY A 171 18.52 2.98 -2.52
CA GLY A 171 18.25 1.74 -3.26
C GLY A 171 16.98 1.00 -2.86
N ALA A 172 16.15 1.58 -1.99
CA ALA A 172 14.87 1.01 -1.58
C ALA A 172 13.73 1.48 -2.50
N MET A 173 12.72 0.63 -2.70
CA MET A 173 11.47 1.04 -3.35
C MET A 173 10.73 2.07 -2.49
N SER A 174 10.12 3.05 -3.14
CA SER A 174 9.31 4.09 -2.49
C SER A 174 7.83 3.90 -2.82
N GLY A 175 6.98 3.77 -1.80
CA GLY A 175 5.56 3.49 -1.96
C GLY A 175 4.65 4.50 -1.26
N ILE A 176 3.47 4.77 -1.83
CA ILE A 176 2.41 5.57 -1.19
C ILE A 176 1.07 4.84 -1.17
N ALA A 177 0.28 5.02 -0.13
CA ALA A 177 -1.14 4.69 -0.04
C ALA A 177 -1.86 5.78 0.77
N GLY A 178 -2.94 5.45 1.49
CA GLY A 178 -3.71 6.42 2.27
C GLY A 178 -4.85 7.04 1.47
N SER A 179 -5.99 6.34 1.42
CA SER A 179 -7.25 6.78 0.79
C SER A 179 -7.12 7.35 -0.64
N LEU A 180 -6.13 6.89 -1.40
CA LEU A 180 -5.88 7.38 -2.76
C LEU A 180 -7.05 7.12 -3.72
N GLY A 181 -7.33 8.08 -4.59
CA GLY A 181 -8.35 8.00 -5.63
C GLY A 181 -8.05 8.92 -6.81
N TRP A 182 -9.02 9.05 -7.73
CA TRP A 182 -8.82 9.81 -8.99
C TRP A 182 -8.49 11.29 -8.75
N ALA A 183 -8.99 11.88 -7.66
CA ALA A 183 -8.67 13.25 -7.28
C ALA A 183 -7.16 13.45 -6.99
N GLN A 184 -6.46 12.41 -6.52
CA GLN A 184 -5.02 12.43 -6.23
C GLN A 184 -4.17 11.99 -7.43
N PHE A 185 -4.78 11.64 -8.57
CA PHE A 185 -4.07 11.02 -9.69
C PHE A 185 -2.90 11.86 -10.23
N GLU A 186 -3.12 13.17 -10.42
CA GLU A 186 -2.04 14.06 -10.90
C GLU A 186 -0.94 14.23 -9.85
N GLN A 187 -1.27 14.22 -8.56
CA GLN A 187 -0.27 14.27 -7.48
C GLN A 187 0.56 12.98 -7.45
N ILE A 188 -0.07 11.80 -7.59
CA ILE A 188 0.63 10.51 -7.70
C ILE A 188 1.58 10.52 -8.89
N ARG A 189 1.13 11.00 -10.06
CA ARG A 189 1.96 11.09 -11.26
C ARG A 189 3.12 12.07 -11.13
N ALA A 190 2.90 13.21 -10.48
CA ALA A 190 3.95 14.20 -10.23
C ALA A 190 5.05 13.65 -9.31
N LEU A 191 4.67 12.90 -8.27
CA LEU A 191 5.62 12.30 -7.33
C LEU A 191 6.35 11.06 -7.87
N ALA A 192 5.74 10.38 -8.83
CA ALA A 192 6.26 9.16 -9.46
C ALA A 192 6.83 8.14 -8.44
N PRO A 193 6.04 7.70 -7.44
CA PRO A 193 6.47 6.64 -6.52
C PRO A 193 6.70 5.35 -7.32
N ASP A 194 7.52 4.45 -6.79
CA ASP A 194 7.72 3.13 -7.41
C ASP A 194 6.43 2.30 -7.31
N VAL A 195 5.67 2.47 -6.22
CA VAL A 195 4.42 1.74 -5.95
C VAL A 195 3.34 2.69 -5.43
N ALA A 196 2.12 2.58 -5.93
CA ALA A 196 0.94 3.23 -5.38
C ALA A 196 -0.12 2.19 -4.98
N GLY A 197 -0.55 2.23 -3.71
CA GLY A 197 -1.44 1.25 -3.11
C GLY A 197 -2.89 1.70 -3.01
N PHE A 198 -3.82 0.84 -3.44
CA PHE A 198 -5.24 1.14 -3.50
C PHE A 198 -6.09 0.02 -2.90
N ARG A 199 -7.16 0.42 -2.21
CA ARG A 199 -8.28 -0.45 -1.84
C ARG A 199 -9.60 0.19 -2.25
N THR A 200 -9.95 1.32 -1.64
CA THR A 200 -11.23 2.00 -1.85
C THR A 200 -11.49 2.30 -3.32
N ALA A 201 -10.49 2.85 -4.03
CA ALA A 201 -10.62 3.19 -5.44
C ALA A 201 -10.79 1.98 -6.37
N LEU A 202 -10.50 0.77 -5.89
CA LEU A 202 -10.66 -0.48 -6.64
C LEU A 202 -11.99 -1.19 -6.35
N CYS A 203 -12.77 -0.73 -5.36
CA CYS A 203 -14.01 -1.37 -4.94
C CYS A 203 -15.23 -0.52 -5.32
N VAL A 204 -16.39 -1.13 -5.58
CA VAL A 204 -17.61 -0.41 -6.01
C VAL A 204 -18.21 0.44 -4.89
N ASP A 205 -18.44 -0.18 -3.73
CA ASP A 205 -19.15 0.38 -2.58
C ASP A 205 -18.21 0.57 -1.37
N GLY A 206 -17.07 1.21 -1.63
CA GLY A 206 -16.05 1.50 -0.62
C GLY A 206 -15.20 0.30 -0.21
N ARG A 207 -14.23 0.52 0.68
CA ARG A 207 -13.10 -0.42 0.95
C ARG A 207 -13.48 -1.82 1.46
N ARG A 208 -14.69 -1.98 1.99
CA ARG A 208 -15.17 -3.27 2.55
C ARG A 208 -15.89 -4.12 1.52
N SER A 209 -16.39 -3.50 0.45
CA SER A 209 -17.02 -4.19 -0.67
C SER A 209 -15.98 -4.96 -1.48
N ARG A 210 -16.48 -5.83 -2.37
CA ARG A 210 -15.64 -6.62 -3.27
C ARG A 210 -14.89 -5.70 -4.23
N LEU A 211 -13.64 -6.06 -4.53
CA LEU A 211 -12.88 -5.44 -5.60
C LEU A 211 -13.58 -5.62 -6.96
N ASP A 212 -13.50 -4.60 -7.80
CA ASP A 212 -13.98 -4.55 -9.17
C ASP A 212 -12.80 -4.65 -10.15
N PRO A 213 -12.66 -5.76 -10.91
CA PRO A 213 -11.59 -5.93 -11.89
C PRO A 213 -11.53 -4.78 -12.92
N GLN A 214 -12.66 -4.19 -13.28
CA GLN A 214 -12.69 -3.10 -14.26
C GLN A 214 -12.02 -1.84 -13.68
N ARG A 215 -12.23 -1.54 -12.40
CA ARG A 215 -11.55 -0.42 -11.73
C ARG A 215 -10.04 -0.66 -11.62
N VAL A 216 -9.62 -1.90 -11.35
CA VAL A 216 -8.18 -2.26 -11.37
C VAL A 216 -7.58 -1.99 -12.74
N ALA A 217 -8.22 -2.48 -13.80
CA ALA A 217 -7.73 -2.28 -15.16
C ALA A 217 -7.66 -0.80 -15.56
N GLN A 218 -8.63 0.01 -15.12
CA GLN A 218 -8.62 1.47 -15.33
C GLN A 218 -7.43 2.13 -14.63
N TRP A 219 -7.15 1.78 -13.37
CA TRP A 219 -6.01 2.30 -12.64
C TRP A 219 -4.67 1.87 -13.22
N ALA A 220 -4.52 0.59 -13.56
CA ALA A 220 -3.30 0.07 -14.19
C ALA A 220 -3.04 0.80 -15.52
N ALA A 221 -4.07 0.94 -16.37
CA ALA A 221 -3.94 1.68 -17.63
C ALA A 221 -3.60 3.15 -17.42
N ALA A 222 -4.20 3.81 -16.43
CA ALA A 222 -3.96 5.23 -16.15
C ALA A 222 -2.53 5.48 -15.64
N LEU A 223 -2.02 4.65 -14.72
CA LEU A 223 -0.65 4.76 -14.18
C LEU A 223 0.44 4.51 -15.22
N HIS A 224 0.13 3.77 -16.29
CA HIS A 224 1.06 3.49 -17.38
C HIS A 224 1.01 4.48 -18.54
N ARG A 225 -0.03 5.34 -18.62
CA ARG A 225 -0.11 6.32 -19.70
C ARG A 225 0.93 7.43 -19.54
N PRO A 226 1.62 7.82 -20.62
CA PRO A 226 2.49 8.97 -20.59
C PRO A 226 1.68 10.26 -20.39
N SER A 227 2.33 11.26 -19.80
CA SER A 227 1.73 12.49 -19.29
C SER A 227 0.98 13.39 -20.28
N GLY A 228 1.00 13.07 -21.58
CA GLY A 228 0.50 13.94 -22.66
C GLY A 228 -0.91 13.63 -23.18
N GLU A 229 -1.58 12.55 -22.77
CA GLU A 229 -2.79 12.06 -23.46
C GLU A 229 -4.13 12.23 -22.68
N LEU A 230 -4.11 12.75 -21.45
CA LEU A 230 -5.25 12.65 -20.52
C LEU A 230 -6.28 13.80 -20.55
N SER A 231 -6.09 14.85 -21.34
CA SER A 231 -7.04 15.98 -21.38
C SER A 231 -8.46 15.60 -21.86
N GLY A 232 -8.65 14.45 -22.53
CA GLY A 232 -9.96 14.03 -23.06
C GLY A 232 -10.73 13.02 -22.19
N ALA A 233 -10.07 12.26 -21.31
CA ALA A 233 -10.69 11.10 -20.66
C ALA A 233 -11.26 11.39 -19.27
N LEU A 234 -10.64 12.29 -18.51
CA LEU A 234 -11.11 12.67 -17.15
C LEU A 234 -12.48 13.38 -17.19
N ALA A 235 -12.75 14.18 -18.22
CA ALA A 235 -14.05 14.84 -18.42
C ALA A 235 -15.22 13.85 -18.64
N ALA A 236 -14.94 12.62 -19.11
CA ALA A 236 -15.97 11.61 -19.35
C ALA A 236 -16.25 10.72 -18.12
N ALA A 237 -15.32 10.64 -17.17
CA ALA A 237 -15.48 9.87 -15.94
C ALA A 237 -16.32 10.62 -14.89
N ASP A 238 -16.17 11.95 -14.78
CA ASP A 238 -16.96 12.80 -13.89
C ASP A 238 -18.44 12.89 -14.29
N ALA A 239 -18.76 12.75 -15.58
CA ALA A 239 -20.14 12.80 -16.07
C ALA A 239 -20.99 11.55 -15.73
N ARG A 240 -20.38 10.49 -15.15
CA ARG A 240 -21.05 9.21 -14.85
C ARG A 240 -21.22 8.90 -13.36
N ALA A 241 -20.87 9.81 -12.45
CA ALA A 241 -21.26 9.68 -11.06
C ALA A 241 -22.76 10.05 -10.90
N PRO A 242 -23.64 9.15 -10.40
CA PRO A 242 -25.02 9.49 -10.17
C PRO A 242 -25.12 10.52 -9.04
N GLY A 243 -25.70 11.68 -9.37
CA GLY A 243 -25.96 12.75 -8.41
C GLY A 243 -26.83 12.24 -7.25
N ALA A 244 -26.38 12.51 -6.03
CA ALA A 244 -27.15 12.29 -4.82
C ALA A 244 -28.49 13.04 -4.92
N ALA A 245 -29.58 12.29 -5.03
CA ALA A 245 -30.93 12.83 -4.92
C ALA A 245 -31.16 13.30 -3.49
N ARG A 246 -31.47 14.59 -3.35
CA ARG A 246 -32.02 15.18 -2.13
C ARG A 246 -33.42 14.61 -1.89
N PHE A 247 -33.63 14.00 -0.73
CA PHE A 247 -34.88 14.05 0.05
C PHE A 247 -34.52 13.93 1.53
#